data_AF-A0A8J5JCB9-F1
#
_entry.id   AF-A0A8J5JCB9-F1
#
_cell.length_a   1.000
_cell.length_b   1.000
_cell.length_c   1.000
_cell.angle_alpha   90.00
_cell.angle_beta   90.00
_cell.angle_gamma   90.00
#
_symmetry.space_group_name_H-M   'P 1'
#
loop_
_entity.id
_entity.type
_entity.pdbx_description
1 polymer ?
#
loop_
_entity_poly.entity_id
_entity_poly.type
_entity_poly.pdbx_seq_one_letter_code
_entity_poly.pdbx_strand_id
1 'polypeptide(L)'
;MQQTMSAMSKLMRDKRVEQPGSNLCALPILFLTRAEDHIADQDVTRQFFNRLANTDKELKVFDGVFHPERNEVVAYVLRWLHR
;
A
#
# COMPACT_ATOMS: atom_id res chain seq x y z
N MET A 1 -2.67 -17.35 -9.12
CA MET A 1 -3.64 -16.41 -8.52
C MET A 1 -4.25 -16.87 -7.19
N GLN A 2 -4.64 -18.14 -7.04
CA GLN A 2 -5.37 -18.58 -5.82
C GLN A 2 -4.59 -18.45 -4.51
N GLN A 3 -3.26 -18.67 -4.53
CA GLN A 3 -2.41 -18.49 -3.35
C GLN A 3 -2.25 -17.01 -2.94
N THR A 4 -2.09 -16.10 -3.92
CA THR A 4 -1.92 -14.66 -3.70
C THR A 4 -3.14 -14.04 -3.01
N MET A 5 -4.36 -14.45 -3.41
CA MET A 5 -5.57 -14.01 -2.70
C MET A 5 -5.63 -14.51 -1.26
N SER A 6 -5.07 -15.69 -0.98
CA SER A 6 -5.04 -16.24 0.39
C SER A 6 -4.14 -15.42 1.32
N ALA A 7 -3.01 -14.91 0.81
CA ALA A 7 -2.07 -14.11 1.60
C ALA A 7 -2.67 -12.75 1.97
N MET A 8 -3.23 -12.02 0.99
CA MET A 8 -3.91 -10.76 1.25
C MET A 8 -5.13 -10.94 2.15
N SER A 9 -5.93 -11.99 1.94
CA SER A 9 -7.07 -12.29 2.81
C SER A 9 -6.66 -12.57 4.26
N LYS A 10 -5.53 -13.27 4.47
CA LYS A 10 -4.98 -13.49 5.81
C LYS A 10 -4.49 -12.18 6.42
N LEU A 11 -3.76 -11.36 5.67
CA LEU A 11 -3.28 -10.05 6.12
C LEU A 11 -4.44 -9.12 6.51
N MET A 12 -5.51 -9.10 5.72
CA MET A 12 -6.72 -8.31 5.99
C MET A 12 -7.47 -8.76 7.26
N ARG A 13 -7.31 -10.02 7.69
CA ARG A 13 -7.95 -10.56 8.90
C ARG A 13 -7.01 -10.58 10.11
N ASP A 14 -5.72 -10.35 9.90
CA ASP A 14 -4.74 -10.35 10.97
C ASP A 14 -4.89 -9.10 11.83
N LYS A 15 -5.11 -9.30 13.13
CA LYS A 15 -5.27 -8.21 14.11
C LYS A 15 -3.93 -7.57 14.48
N ARG A 16 -2.80 -8.23 14.21
CA ARG A 16 -1.46 -7.69 14.53
C ARG A 16 -1.16 -6.43 13.74
N VAL A 17 -1.81 -6.22 12.60
CA VAL A 17 -1.64 -5.00 11.78
C VAL A 17 -2.18 -3.74 12.49
N GLU A 18 -3.01 -3.89 13.52
CA GLU A 18 -3.53 -2.81 14.36
C GLU A 18 -2.69 -2.63 15.64
N GLN A 19 -1.64 -3.43 15.83
CA GLN A 19 -0.78 -3.37 17.00
C GLN A 19 0.49 -2.59 16.66
N PRO A 20 0.72 -1.40 17.27
CA PRO A 20 1.90 -0.58 16.97
C PRO A 20 3.24 -1.32 17.15
N GLY A 21 3.30 -2.24 18.11
CA GLY A 21 4.50 -3.05 18.38
C GLY A 21 4.67 -4.30 17.51
N SER A 22 3.82 -4.54 16.52
CA SER A 22 3.98 -5.69 15.62
C SER A 22 5.15 -5.50 14.65
N ASN A 23 5.75 -6.60 14.21
CA ASN A 23 6.86 -6.55 13.26
C ASN A 23 6.49 -5.83 11.95
N LEU A 24 5.23 -5.94 11.50
CA LEU A 24 4.78 -5.22 10.30
C LEU A 24 4.66 -3.71 10.57
N CYS A 25 4.18 -3.34 11.75
CA CYS A 25 4.00 -1.94 12.14
C CYS A 25 5.32 -1.20 12.40
N ALA A 26 6.40 -1.95 12.64
CA ALA A 26 7.74 -1.41 12.79
C ALA A 26 8.44 -1.06 11.46
N LEU A 27 7.87 -1.42 10.31
CA LEU A 27 8.44 -1.15 8.99
C LEU A 27 7.87 0.15 8.40
N PRO A 28 8.68 0.92 7.65
CA PRO A 28 8.17 1.93 6.72
C PRO A 28 7.33 1.26 5.63
N ILE A 29 6.12 1.75 5.37
CA ILE A 29 5.23 1.19 4.34
C ILE A 29 4.79 2.25 3.33
N LEU A 30 5.01 1.96 2.05
CA LEU A 30 4.54 2.77 0.93
C LEU A 30 3.42 2.07 0.17
N PHE A 31 2.27 2.73 0.07
CA PHE A 31 1.16 2.35 -0.80
C PHE A 31 1.20 3.19 -2.08
N LEU A 32 1.17 2.52 -3.22
CA LEU A 32 1.11 3.14 -4.55
C LEU A 32 -0.21 2.72 -5.21
N THR A 33 -1.03 3.68 -5.61
CA THR A 33 -2.30 3.42 -6.30
C THR A 33 -2.53 4.45 -7.41
N ARG A 34 -3.41 4.14 -8.36
CA ARG A 34 -3.86 5.06 -9.41
C ARG A 34 -5.25 5.59 -9.07
N ALA A 35 -5.50 6.87 -9.33
CA ALA A 35 -6.81 7.52 -9.24
C ALA A 35 -7.95 6.69 -9.85
N GLU A 36 -7.73 6.18 -11.07
CA GLU A 36 -8.68 5.34 -11.81
C GLU A 36 -8.13 3.92 -11.95
N ASP A 37 -8.17 3.16 -10.85
CA ASP A 37 -7.84 1.75 -10.83
C ASP A 37 -9.13 0.91 -10.88
N HIS A 38 -9.35 0.22 -12.00
CA HIS A 38 -10.50 -0.69 -12.18
C HIS A 38 -10.22 -2.12 -11.71
N ILE A 39 -9.02 -2.40 -11.21
CA ILE A 39 -8.57 -3.72 -10.75
C ILE A 39 -8.53 -3.76 -9.22
N ALA A 40 -7.91 -2.75 -8.60
CA ALA A 40 -7.82 -2.63 -7.15
C ALA A 40 -8.75 -1.53 -6.64
N ASP A 41 -9.62 -1.89 -5.70
CA ASP A 41 -10.55 -0.96 -5.06
C ASP A 41 -9.79 0.04 -4.16
N GLN A 42 -9.95 1.33 -4.46
CA GLN A 42 -9.31 2.40 -3.70
C GLN A 42 -9.82 2.52 -2.27
N ASP A 43 -11.12 2.32 -2.04
CA ASP A 43 -11.72 2.45 -0.73
C ASP A 43 -11.24 1.32 0.18
N VAL A 44 -11.12 0.11 -0.36
CA VAL A 44 -10.49 -1.02 0.36
C VAL A 44 -9.03 -0.73 0.68
N THR A 45 -8.28 -0.14 -0.25
CA THR A 45 -6.88 0.26 -0.05
C THR A 45 -6.75 1.31 1.05
N ARG A 46 -7.58 2.36 1.01
CA ARG A 46 -7.62 3.42 2.03
C ARG A 46 -8.05 2.89 3.39
N GLN A 47 -9.04 1.99 3.43
CA GLN A 47 -9.49 1.35 4.65
C GLN A 47 -8.33 0.55 5.29
N PHE A 48 -7.60 -0.24 4.51
CA PHE A 48 -6.47 -0.99 5.04
C PHE A 48 -5.32 -0.08 5.48
N PHE A 49 -5.00 0.95 4.68
CA PHE A 49 -4.02 1.98 5.05
C PHE A 49 -4.36 2.63 6.40
N ASN A 50 -5.62 3.02 6.60
CA ASN A 50 -6.06 3.63 7.86
C ASN A 50 -6.03 2.65 9.04
N ARG A 51 -6.30 1.37 8.80
CA ARG A 51 -6.29 0.31 9.82
C ARG A 51 -4.89 -0.03 10.33
N LEU A 52 -3.86 0.11 9.49
CA LEU A 52 -2.48 -0.15 9.89
C LEU A 52 -2.04 0.77 11.04
N ALA A 53 -1.50 0.20 12.12
CA ALA A 53 -0.96 0.97 13.23
C ALA A 53 0.47 1.49 12.99
N ASN A 54 1.02 1.32 11.77
CA ASN A 54 2.28 1.93 11.35
C ASN A 54 2.26 3.44 11.56
N THR A 55 3.30 3.95 12.22
CA THR A 55 3.55 5.40 12.34
C THR A 55 4.20 5.93 11.06
N ASP A 56 5.09 5.16 10.44
CA ASP A 56 5.74 5.49 9.18
C ASP A 56 5.05 4.76 8.02
N LYS A 57 4.00 5.40 7.49
CA LYS A 57 3.26 4.92 6.32
C LYS A 57 2.87 6.06 5.41
N GLU A 58 2.93 5.81 4.11
CA GLU A 58 2.61 6.78 3.07
C GLU A 58 1.68 6.18 2.01
N LEU A 59 0.70 6.97 1.55
CA LEU A 59 -0.17 6.63 0.44
C LEU A 59 0.01 7.65 -0.68
N LYS A 60 0.57 7.21 -1.81
CA LYS A 60 0.70 8.01 -3.03
C LYS A 60 -0.31 7.55 -4.07
N VAL A 61 -1.21 8.46 -4.45
CA VAL A 61 -2.13 8.31 -5.57
C VAL A 61 -1.53 9.03 -6.79
N PHE A 62 -1.48 8.34 -7.93
CA PHE A 62 -1.09 8.91 -9.22
C PHE A 62 -2.33 9.17 -10.08
N ASP A 63 -2.44 10.38 -10.62
CA ASP A 63 -3.51 10.78 -11.54
C ASP A 63 -3.11 10.39 -12.98
N GLY A 64 -4.09 10.05 -13.83
CA GLY A 64 -3.89 9.82 -15.26
C GLY A 64 -4.25 8.42 -15.77
N VAL A 65 -4.41 8.35 -17.10
CA VAL A 65 -4.91 7.18 -17.84
C VAL A 65 -3.71 6.31 -18.25
N PHE A 66 -3.73 5.02 -17.88
CA PHE A 66 -2.69 4.02 -18.16
C PHE A 66 -1.43 4.07 -17.31
N HIS A 67 -0.62 3.01 -17.44
CA HIS A 67 0.57 2.75 -16.62
C HIS A 67 1.34 4.05 -16.48
N PRO A 68 1.52 4.56 -15.24
CA PRO A 68 2.25 5.80 -15.03
C PRO A 68 3.52 5.70 -15.84
N GLU A 69 3.90 6.76 -16.54
CA GLU A 69 5.19 6.80 -17.22
C GLU A 69 6.21 6.26 -16.22
N ARG A 70 6.71 5.05 -16.48
CA ARG A 70 7.36 4.18 -15.48
C ARG A 70 8.39 4.94 -14.63
N ASN A 71 8.99 5.94 -15.24
CA ASN A 71 9.94 6.88 -14.69
C ASN A 71 9.41 7.69 -13.50
N GLU A 72 8.17 8.18 -13.50
CA GLU A 72 7.66 8.99 -12.38
C GLU A 72 7.45 8.14 -11.13
N VAL A 73 6.81 6.97 -11.25
CA VAL A 73 6.65 6.04 -10.14
C VAL A 73 8.00 5.56 -9.64
N VAL A 74 8.91 5.17 -10.54
CA VAL A 74 10.26 4.72 -10.14
C VAL A 74 11.02 5.85 -9.45
N ALA A 75 10.98 7.07 -9.98
CA ALA A 75 11.62 8.23 -9.34
C ALA A 75 11.02 8.52 -7.97
N TYR A 76 9.71 8.37 -7.80
CA TYR A 76 9.05 8.50 -6.51
C TYR A 76 9.54 7.45 -5.51
N VAL A 77 9.58 6.19 -5.93
CA VAL A 77 10.06 5.08 -5.09
C VAL A 77 11.52 5.28 -4.71
N LEU A 78 12.39 5.67 -5.64
CA LEU A 78 13.81 5.95 -5.34
C LEU A 78 13.97 7.09 -4.33
N ARG A 79 13.19 8.17 -4.47
CA ARG A 79 13.16 9.24 -3.46
C ARG A 79 12.62 8.75 -2.12
N TRP A 80 11.66 7.84 -2.11
CA TRP A 80 11.13 7.26 -0.88
C TRP A 80 12.14 6.34 -0.16
N LEU A 81 12.92 5.57 -0.92
CA LEU A 81 13.95 4.68 -0.38
C LEU A 81 15.19 5.41 0.16
N HIS A 82 15.43 6.65 -0.26
CA HIS A 82 16.58 7.47 0.17
C HIS A 82 16.24 8.44 1.32
N ARG A 83 15.09 8.30 1.97
CA ARG A 83 14.66 9.15 3.09
C ARG A 83 15.41 8.85 4.37
#